data_AF-A0A2K1JID6-F1
#
_entry.id   AF-A0A2K1JID6-F1
#
_cell.length_a   1.000
_cell.length_b   1.000
_cell.length_c   1.000
_cell.angle_alpha   90.00
_cell.angle_beta   90.00
_cell.angle_gamma   90.00
#
_symmetry.space_group_name_H-M   'P 1'
#
loop_
_entity.id
_entity.type
_entity.pdbx_description
1 polymer ?
#
loop_
_entity_poly.entity_id
_entity_poly.type
_entity_poly.pdbx_seq_one_letter_code
_entity_poly.pdbx_strand_id
1 'polypeptide(L)'
;MEGAPGGDAELVCKTLQVEHKLFYFDLKENPRGRYLKISEKTSGSRSTIIVPVAGIVWFVDLFNYYANGEEELSSKELQLDTKVFYFDVGENQRGRFLKVSEASVTRNRSTIIVPAGNAADEGWSSFRNILVEIHEASQLLLPPSASSGPLQQGGILQEHMGVMADNVGAGYLPSTSSPPASASTVPLPEVGSPNVASSGGGLATARVIRAEQKKFFFDLGSNARGQYLRISEVTGVDRSAIILPVAALEQFHETLGQFVEMVKSQGPIGPNVVNGQHFADTETII
;
A
#
# COMPACT_ATOMS: atom_id res chain seq x y z
N MET A 1 -31.05 -20.99 -15.16
CA MET A 1 -29.70 -20.46 -15.43
C MET A 1 -28.99 -20.37 -14.10
N GLU A 2 -28.23 -21.39 -13.74
CA GLU A 2 -27.42 -21.46 -12.51
C GLU A 2 -26.25 -20.49 -12.61
N GLY A 3 -26.12 -19.60 -11.61
CA GLY A 3 -24.93 -18.78 -11.42
C GLY A 3 -23.82 -19.61 -10.79
N ALA A 4 -22.62 -19.57 -11.37
CA ALA A 4 -21.46 -20.31 -10.88
C ALA A 4 -21.12 -19.96 -9.41
N PRO A 5 -20.82 -20.96 -8.54
CA PRO A 5 -20.46 -20.73 -7.15
C PRO A 5 -18.98 -20.35 -7.07
N GLY A 6 -18.67 -19.06 -7.14
CA GLY A 6 -17.28 -18.61 -6.99
C GLY A 6 -17.01 -17.13 -7.24
N GLY A 7 -18.03 -16.31 -7.50
CA GLY A 7 -17.87 -14.87 -7.64
C GLY A 7 -17.99 -14.14 -6.31
N ASP A 8 -17.06 -13.24 -6.04
CA ASP A 8 -17.16 -12.26 -4.94
C ASP A 8 -18.51 -11.51 -5.01
N ALA A 9 -19.19 -11.39 -3.88
CA ALA A 9 -20.52 -10.78 -3.78
C ALA A 9 -20.43 -9.28 -4.11
N GLU A 10 -21.32 -8.80 -4.99
CA GLU A 10 -21.39 -7.38 -5.34
C GLU A 10 -22.32 -6.65 -4.38
N LEU A 11 -21.80 -5.61 -3.73
CA LEU A 11 -22.52 -4.85 -2.70
C LEU A 11 -23.02 -3.52 -3.26
N VAL A 12 -22.13 -2.79 -3.95
CA VAL A 12 -22.43 -1.50 -4.58
C VAL A 12 -21.71 -1.42 -5.90
N CYS A 13 -22.40 -0.98 -6.95
CA CYS A 13 -21.83 -0.75 -8.27
C CYS A 13 -22.16 0.67 -8.72
N LYS A 14 -21.15 1.45 -9.11
CA LYS A 14 -21.31 2.79 -9.67
C LYS A 14 -20.45 2.95 -10.92
N THR A 15 -20.85 3.86 -11.79
CA THR A 15 -20.09 4.22 -12.99
C THR A 15 -19.87 5.72 -13.05
N LEU A 16 -18.75 6.11 -13.64
CA LEU A 16 -18.43 7.50 -13.91
C LEU A 16 -17.81 7.60 -15.30
N GLN A 17 -18.39 8.44 -16.15
CA GLN A 17 -17.76 8.81 -17.41
C GLN A 17 -17.03 10.14 -17.24
N VAL A 18 -15.73 10.14 -17.56
CA VAL A 18 -14.92 11.36 -17.63
C VAL A 18 -14.24 11.37 -18.98
N GLU A 19 -14.55 12.38 -19.81
CA GLU A 19 -14.16 12.42 -21.21
C GLU A 19 -14.58 11.13 -21.98
N HIS A 20 -13.60 10.47 -22.61
CA HIS A 20 -13.72 9.21 -23.35
C HIS A 20 -13.43 7.97 -22.47
N LYS A 21 -13.20 8.16 -21.17
CA LYS A 21 -12.90 7.09 -20.22
C LYS A 21 -14.16 6.76 -19.41
N LEU A 22 -14.39 5.46 -19.20
CA LEU A 22 -15.47 4.97 -18.35
C LEU A 22 -14.89 4.23 -17.16
N PHE A 23 -15.22 4.70 -15.96
CA PHE A 23 -14.81 4.09 -14.71
C PHE A 23 -15.95 3.27 -14.12
N TYR A 24 -15.61 2.09 -13.61
CA TYR A 24 -16.52 1.23 -12.85
C TYR A 24 -15.98 1.11 -11.43
N PHE A 25 -16.86 1.26 -10.45
CA PHE A 25 -16.58 1.18 -9.03
C PHE A 25 -17.44 0.08 -8.44
N ASP A 26 -16.83 -1.07 -8.17
CA ASP A 26 -17.52 -2.25 -7.67
C ASP A 26 -17.04 -2.50 -6.23
N LEU A 27 -17.85 -2.15 -5.23
CA LEU A 27 -17.64 -2.57 -3.84
C LEU A 27 -18.08 -4.02 -3.73
N LYS A 28 -17.13 -4.90 -3.39
CA LYS A 28 -17.33 -6.34 -3.36
C LYS A 28 -16.93 -6.93 -2.02
N GLU A 29 -17.49 -8.09 -1.70
CA GLU A 29 -17.18 -8.87 -0.50
C GLU A 29 -16.73 -10.27 -0.87
N ASN A 30 -15.65 -10.73 -0.24
CA ASN A 30 -15.19 -12.10 -0.31
C ASN A 30 -14.79 -12.60 1.08
N PRO A 31 -14.41 -13.88 1.24
CA PRO A 31 -14.05 -14.42 2.55
C PRO A 31 -12.88 -13.70 3.25
N ARG A 32 -12.08 -12.90 2.53
CA ARG A 32 -10.98 -12.12 3.10
C ARG A 32 -11.41 -10.72 3.53
N GLY A 33 -12.66 -10.33 3.28
CA GLY A 33 -13.23 -9.04 3.60
C GLY A 33 -13.73 -8.27 2.37
N ARG A 34 -14.06 -7.00 2.60
CA ARG A 34 -14.57 -6.10 1.57
C ARG A 34 -13.46 -5.31 0.90
N TYR A 35 -13.64 -5.05 -0.39
CA TYR A 35 -12.72 -4.25 -1.18
C TYR A 35 -13.48 -3.51 -2.28
N LEU A 36 -12.95 -2.36 -2.68
CA LEU A 36 -13.41 -1.60 -3.83
C LEU A 36 -12.52 -1.92 -5.04
N LYS A 37 -13.14 -2.43 -6.10
CA LYS A 37 -12.50 -2.59 -7.41
C LYS A 37 -12.82 -1.38 -8.27
N ILE A 38 -11.77 -0.69 -8.72
CA ILE A 38 -11.90 0.45 -9.62
C ILE A 38 -11.31 0.08 -10.97
N SER A 39 -12.16 -0.07 -11.99
CA SER A 39 -11.74 -0.34 -13.35
C SER A 39 -11.83 0.92 -14.20
N GLU A 40 -10.73 1.29 -14.86
CA GLU A 40 -10.74 2.24 -15.98
C GLU A 40 -10.92 1.45 -17.29
N LYS A 41 -11.92 1.81 -18.09
CA LYS A 41 -12.13 1.29 -19.44
C LYS A 41 -11.93 2.41 -20.45
N THR A 42 -11.05 2.16 -21.41
CA THR A 42 -10.88 2.96 -22.63
C THR A 42 -11.31 2.14 -23.85
N SER A 43 -11.20 2.71 -25.05
CA SER A 43 -11.49 2.00 -26.30
C SER A 43 -10.54 0.80 -26.54
N GLY A 44 -9.29 0.89 -26.08
CA GLY A 44 -8.25 -0.11 -26.36
C GLY A 44 -7.76 -0.91 -25.15
N SER A 45 -8.11 -0.51 -23.92
CA SER A 45 -7.59 -1.16 -22.72
C SER A 45 -8.57 -1.09 -21.54
N ARG A 46 -8.40 -2.02 -20.61
CA ARG A 46 -9.02 -1.97 -19.28
C ARG A 46 -7.94 -2.14 -18.23
N SER A 47 -7.81 -1.15 -17.36
CA SER A 47 -6.92 -1.18 -16.20
C SER A 47 -7.74 -1.29 -14.92
N THR A 48 -7.19 -1.86 -13.85
CA THR A 48 -7.94 -2.04 -12.61
C THR A 48 -7.03 -2.03 -11.39
N ILE A 49 -7.40 -1.21 -10.41
CA ILE A 49 -6.81 -1.23 -9.06
C ILE A 49 -7.82 -1.80 -8.06
N ILE A 50 -7.31 -2.40 -6.98
CA ILE A 50 -8.13 -2.92 -5.88
C ILE A 50 -7.73 -2.24 -4.57
N VAL A 51 -8.67 -1.48 -4.02
CA VAL A 51 -8.52 -0.71 -2.78
C VAL A 51 -9.21 -1.47 -1.64
N PRO A 52 -8.52 -1.83 -0.54
CA PRO A 52 -9.18 -2.35 0.66
C PRO A 52 -10.27 -1.40 1.15
N VAL A 53 -11.38 -1.90 1.72
CA VAL A 53 -12.49 -1.01 2.16
C VAL A 53 -12.06 0.05 3.17
N ALA A 54 -11.16 -0.31 4.09
CA ALA A 54 -10.56 0.62 5.06
C ALA A 54 -9.78 1.75 4.37
N GLY A 55 -9.30 1.48 3.15
CA GLY A 55 -8.54 2.37 2.29
C GLY A 55 -9.32 3.54 1.68
N ILE A 56 -10.64 3.39 1.55
CA ILE A 56 -11.46 4.27 0.70
C ILE A 56 -11.48 5.71 1.23
N VAL A 57 -11.49 5.89 2.56
CA VAL A 57 -11.51 7.24 3.17
C VAL A 57 -10.26 8.04 2.81
N TRP A 58 -9.07 7.42 2.80
CA TRP A 58 -7.85 8.12 2.40
C TRP A 58 -7.81 8.44 0.90
N PHE A 59 -8.46 7.63 0.07
CA PHE A 59 -8.67 7.97 -1.34
C PHE A 59 -9.58 9.20 -1.47
N VAL A 60 -10.65 9.32 -0.67
CA VAL A 60 -11.50 10.52 -0.63
C VAL A 60 -10.66 11.75 -0.29
N ASP A 61 -9.85 11.68 0.76
CA ASP A 61 -9.00 12.80 1.20
C ASP A 61 -7.96 13.21 0.14
N LEU A 62 -7.32 12.22 -0.52
CA LEU A 62 -6.36 12.50 -1.57
C LEU A 62 -7.03 13.13 -2.80
N PHE A 63 -8.17 12.61 -3.25
CA PHE A 63 -8.90 13.24 -4.36
C PHE A 63 -9.44 14.63 -3.99
N ASN A 64 -9.83 14.87 -2.73
CA ASN A 64 -10.16 16.21 -2.24
C ASN A 64 -8.95 17.16 -2.33
N TYR A 65 -7.77 16.70 -1.90
CA TYR A 65 -6.52 17.47 -1.99
C TYR A 65 -6.22 17.86 -3.45
N TYR A 66 -6.32 16.91 -4.38
CA TYR A 66 -6.04 17.18 -5.80
C TYR A 66 -7.10 18.06 -6.45
N ALA A 67 -8.39 17.85 -6.14
CA ALA A 67 -9.49 18.64 -6.71
C ALA A 67 -9.52 20.11 -6.25
N ASN A 68 -8.94 20.40 -5.08
CA ASN A 68 -8.94 21.75 -4.49
C ASN A 68 -7.57 22.43 -4.55
N GLY A 69 -6.54 21.81 -5.14
CA GLY A 69 -5.19 22.35 -5.16
C GLY A 69 -5.00 23.39 -6.26
N GLU A 70 -4.57 24.60 -5.89
CA GLU A 70 -4.59 25.74 -6.81
C GLU A 70 -3.36 25.83 -7.73
N GLU A 71 -2.13 25.54 -7.29
CA GLU A 71 -0.94 25.76 -8.16
C GLU A 71 0.18 24.72 -8.10
N GLU A 72 0.45 24.05 -6.96
CA GLU A 72 1.56 23.08 -6.87
C GLU A 72 1.14 21.77 -6.20
N LEU A 73 0.64 20.84 -7.02
CA LEU A 73 0.24 19.50 -6.56
C LEU A 73 1.44 18.57 -6.48
N SER A 74 1.73 18.02 -5.30
CA SER A 74 2.82 17.06 -5.11
C SER A 74 2.36 15.62 -5.33
N SER A 75 3.27 14.74 -5.76
CA SER A 75 3.04 13.29 -5.67
C SER A 75 2.79 12.87 -4.22
N LYS A 76 1.94 11.84 -4.03
CA LYS A 76 1.65 11.25 -2.71
C LYS A 76 1.74 9.73 -2.77
N GLU A 77 2.08 9.14 -1.64
CA GLU A 77 2.11 7.69 -1.43
C GLU A 77 1.12 7.31 -0.33
N LEU A 78 0.38 6.22 -0.54
CA LEU A 78 -0.52 5.65 0.45
C LEU A 78 -0.24 4.15 0.59
N GLN A 79 0.36 3.76 1.71
CA GLN A 79 0.60 2.36 2.04
C GLN A 79 -0.61 1.77 2.78
N LEU A 80 -1.16 0.68 2.25
CA LEU A 80 -2.29 -0.08 2.81
C LEU A 80 -1.94 -1.57 2.83
N ASP A 81 -1.76 -2.13 4.01
CA ASP A 81 -1.37 -3.53 4.21
C ASP A 81 -0.13 -3.90 3.37
N THR A 82 -0.31 -4.80 2.39
CA THR A 82 0.72 -5.27 1.46
C THR A 82 0.75 -4.49 0.15
N LYS A 83 0.00 -3.39 0.06
CA LYS A 83 -0.14 -2.56 -1.14
C LYS A 83 0.40 -1.17 -0.88
N VAL A 84 0.94 -0.58 -1.93
CA VAL A 84 1.34 0.82 -1.96
C VAL A 84 0.67 1.46 -3.16
N PHE A 85 0.01 2.59 -2.93
CA PHE A 85 -0.62 3.38 -3.97
C PHE A 85 0.17 4.66 -4.20
N TYR A 86 0.51 4.92 -5.45
CA TYR A 86 1.20 6.15 -5.86
C TYR A 86 0.22 7.04 -6.61
N PHE A 87 0.18 8.31 -6.23
CA PHE A 87 -0.65 9.35 -6.81
C PHE A 87 0.27 10.38 -7.43
N ASP A 88 0.34 10.41 -8.75
CA ASP A 88 1.18 11.33 -9.52
C ASP A 88 0.31 12.21 -10.39
N VAL A 89 0.46 13.53 -10.25
CA VAL A 89 -0.16 14.48 -11.17
C VAL A 89 0.69 14.56 -12.42
N GLY A 90 0.02 14.52 -13.58
CA GLY A 90 0.64 14.74 -14.87
C GLY A 90 -0.18 15.70 -15.71
N GLU A 91 0.46 16.26 -16.73
CA GLU A 91 -0.18 17.16 -17.68
C GLU A 91 0.25 16.80 -19.10
N ASN A 92 -0.69 16.87 -20.03
CA ASN A 92 -0.42 16.70 -21.46
C ASN A 92 -1.30 17.66 -22.26
N GLN A 93 -1.24 17.60 -23.59
CA GLN A 93 -2.02 18.48 -24.49
C GLN A 93 -3.55 18.40 -24.27
N ARG A 94 -4.04 17.38 -23.58
CA ARG A 94 -5.46 17.18 -23.28
C ARG A 94 -5.84 17.71 -21.89
N GLY A 95 -4.88 18.20 -21.11
CA GLY A 95 -5.06 18.74 -19.77
C GLY A 95 -4.37 17.91 -18.68
N ARG A 96 -4.65 18.28 -17.43
CA ARG A 96 -4.14 17.61 -16.24
C ARG A 96 -4.83 16.26 -16.02
N PHE A 97 -4.11 15.33 -15.41
CA PHE A 97 -4.63 14.02 -15.01
C PHE A 97 -3.93 13.52 -13.74
N LEU A 98 -4.63 12.67 -12.99
CA LEU A 98 -4.08 11.99 -11.83
C LEU A 98 -3.84 10.52 -12.19
N LYS A 99 -2.59 10.11 -12.13
CA LYS A 99 -2.18 8.72 -12.33
C LYS A 99 -2.15 8.02 -10.97
N VAL A 100 -3.03 7.03 -10.80
CA VAL A 100 -3.13 6.23 -9.58
C VAL A 100 -2.60 4.82 -9.85
N SER A 101 -1.43 4.51 -9.30
CA SER A 101 -0.79 3.21 -9.46
C SER A 101 -0.88 2.35 -8.21
N GLU A 102 -1.40 1.13 -8.33
CA GLU A 102 -1.34 0.10 -7.31
C GLU A 102 -0.08 -0.75 -7.51
N ALA A 103 0.80 -0.80 -6.51
CA ALA A 103 1.87 -1.78 -6.38
C ALA A 103 1.53 -2.78 -5.26
N SER A 104 1.78 -4.06 -5.50
CA SER A 104 1.53 -5.14 -4.54
C SER A 104 2.62 -6.19 -4.67
N VAL A 105 3.08 -6.78 -3.57
CA VAL A 105 4.10 -7.85 -3.60
C VAL A 105 3.66 -9.10 -4.39
N THR A 106 2.35 -9.26 -4.55
CA THR A 106 1.72 -10.42 -5.19
C THR A 106 1.24 -10.17 -6.62
N ARG A 107 1.22 -8.92 -7.10
CA ARG A 107 0.57 -8.57 -8.37
C ARG A 107 1.39 -7.56 -9.16
N ASN A 108 1.34 -7.66 -10.48
CA ASN A 108 1.92 -6.63 -11.34
C ASN A 108 1.31 -5.28 -11.03
N ARG A 109 2.13 -4.22 -11.12
CA ARG A 109 1.67 -2.85 -10.94
C ARG A 109 0.53 -2.57 -11.91
N SER A 110 -0.61 -2.13 -11.40
CA SER A 110 -1.72 -1.66 -12.23
C SER A 110 -1.89 -0.17 -12.05
N THR A 111 -2.33 0.54 -13.09
CA THR A 111 -2.47 1.99 -13.06
C THR A 111 -3.75 2.39 -13.75
N ILE A 112 -4.51 3.27 -13.09
CA ILE A 112 -5.61 4.01 -13.71
C ILE A 112 -5.20 5.48 -13.88
N ILE A 113 -5.77 6.14 -14.87
CA ILE A 113 -5.53 7.55 -15.20
C ILE A 113 -6.86 8.27 -15.15
N VAL A 114 -7.05 9.12 -14.13
CA VAL A 114 -8.26 9.93 -13.94
C VAL A 114 -8.02 11.33 -14.49
N PRO A 115 -8.65 11.72 -15.62
CA PRO A 115 -8.53 13.07 -16.15
C PRO A 115 -9.10 14.08 -15.15
N ALA A 116 -8.49 15.25 -15.06
CA ALA A 116 -9.06 16.36 -14.32
C ALA A 116 -10.42 16.79 -14.90
N GLY A 117 -10.64 16.57 -16.20
CA GLY A 117 -11.85 16.98 -16.89
C GLY A 117 -11.64 18.29 -17.65
N ASN A 118 -12.67 18.66 -18.40
CA ASN A 118 -12.66 19.75 -19.38
C ASN A 118 -13.00 21.13 -18.79
N ALA A 119 -13.45 21.18 -17.53
CA ALA A 119 -13.62 22.39 -16.72
C ALA A 119 -13.12 22.12 -15.30
N ALA A 120 -12.42 23.10 -14.70
CA ALA A 120 -12.02 23.22 -13.27
C ALA A 120 -12.01 21.91 -12.45
N ASP A 121 -11.23 20.92 -12.88
CA ASP A 121 -11.04 19.63 -12.18
C ASP A 121 -12.34 18.85 -11.83
N GLU A 122 -13.43 19.04 -12.60
CA GLU A 122 -14.71 18.35 -12.41
C GLU A 122 -14.59 16.83 -12.39
N GLY A 123 -13.65 16.27 -13.15
CA GLY A 123 -13.36 14.84 -13.20
C GLY A 123 -12.84 14.30 -11.86
N TRP A 124 -11.91 15.00 -11.22
CA TRP A 124 -11.41 14.62 -9.89
C TRP A 124 -12.46 14.79 -8.81
N SER A 125 -13.22 15.89 -8.86
CA SER A 125 -14.35 16.14 -7.96
C SER A 125 -15.45 15.08 -8.08
N SER A 126 -15.82 14.70 -9.30
CA SER A 126 -16.83 13.67 -9.54
C SER A 126 -16.36 12.29 -9.09
N PHE A 127 -15.09 11.97 -9.34
CA PHE A 127 -14.48 10.72 -8.86
C PHE A 127 -14.51 10.66 -7.32
N ARG A 128 -14.15 11.75 -6.65
CA ARG A 128 -14.25 11.89 -5.19
C ARG A 128 -15.67 11.68 -4.68
N ASN A 129 -16.66 12.29 -5.31
CA ASN A 129 -18.07 12.18 -4.88
C ASN A 129 -18.54 10.72 -4.92
N ILE A 130 -18.19 9.97 -5.97
CA ILE A 130 -18.49 8.54 -6.04
C ILE A 130 -17.80 7.76 -4.90
N LEU A 131 -16.54 8.08 -4.58
CA LEU A 131 -15.84 7.46 -3.46
C LEU A 131 -16.50 7.76 -2.10
N VAL A 132 -17.01 8.98 -1.89
CA VAL A 132 -17.78 9.35 -0.70
C VAL A 132 -19.04 8.50 -0.59
N GLU A 133 -19.84 8.42 -1.65
CA GLU A 133 -21.08 7.64 -1.66
C GLU A 133 -20.80 6.15 -1.37
N ILE A 134 -19.72 5.59 -1.93
CA ILE A 134 -19.32 4.20 -1.68
C ILE A 134 -18.82 4.02 -0.24
N HIS A 135 -18.06 4.99 0.29
CA HIS A 135 -17.58 4.94 1.66
C HIS A 135 -18.76 4.96 2.64
N GLU A 136 -19.71 5.88 2.47
CA GLU A 136 -20.92 5.95 3.29
C GLU A 136 -21.74 4.65 3.20
N ALA A 137 -21.97 4.15 1.98
CA ALA A 137 -22.66 2.88 1.79
C ALA A 137 -21.93 1.72 2.49
N SER A 138 -20.60 1.70 2.47
CA SER A 138 -19.80 0.66 3.13
C SER A 138 -19.94 0.65 4.65
N GLN A 139 -20.21 1.81 5.27
CA GLN A 139 -20.43 1.93 6.73
C GLN A 139 -21.81 1.45 7.16
N LEU A 140 -22.81 1.50 6.27
CA LEU A 140 -24.17 1.02 6.55
C LEU A 140 -24.29 -0.51 6.44
N LEU A 141 -23.31 -1.18 5.83
CA LEU A 141 -23.30 -2.62 5.70
C LEU A 141 -22.87 -3.28 7.01
N LEU A 142 -23.73 -4.14 7.56
CA LEU A 142 -23.44 -4.95 8.75
C LEU A 142 -22.08 -5.66 8.63
N PRO A 143 -21.34 -5.88 9.73
CA PRO A 143 -20.08 -6.63 9.68
C PRO A 143 -20.30 -8.02 9.06
N PRO A 144 -19.29 -8.58 8.35
CA PRO A 144 -19.39 -9.90 7.75
C PRO A 144 -19.83 -10.89 8.83
N SER A 145 -21.03 -11.46 8.68
CA SER A 145 -21.52 -12.45 9.62
C SER A 145 -20.55 -13.62 9.58
N ALA A 146 -19.79 -13.84 10.66
CA ALA A 146 -19.06 -15.08 10.83
C ALA A 146 -20.07 -16.21 10.63
N SER A 147 -19.82 -17.04 9.62
CA SER A 147 -20.71 -18.11 9.19
C SER A 147 -21.26 -18.88 10.39
N SER A 148 -22.58 -18.80 10.53
CA SER A 148 -23.48 -19.64 11.33
C SER A 148 -22.89 -21.00 11.72
N GLY A 149 -22.61 -21.17 13.01
CA GLY A 149 -22.57 -22.48 13.64
C GLY A 149 -23.98 -23.10 13.67
N PRO A 150 -24.11 -24.44 13.59
CA PRO A 150 -25.41 -25.06 13.39
C PRO A 150 -26.33 -24.91 14.61
N LEU A 151 -27.59 -24.61 14.30
CA LEU A 151 -28.73 -24.58 15.21
C LEU A 151 -28.87 -25.91 15.95
N GLN A 152 -28.90 -25.87 17.29
CA GLN A 152 -29.56 -26.89 18.09
C GLN A 152 -30.92 -26.36 18.51
N GLN A 153 -31.96 -27.00 17.99
CA GLN A 153 -33.36 -26.76 18.30
C GLN A 153 -33.78 -27.77 19.37
N GLY A 154 -34.32 -27.28 20.49
CA GLY A 154 -34.96 -28.10 21.52
C GLY A 154 -35.52 -27.24 22.64
N GLY A 155 -36.84 -27.30 22.87
CA GLY A 155 -37.55 -26.61 23.96
C GLY A 155 -36.97 -26.94 25.34
N ILE A 156 -37.33 -26.27 26.43
CA ILE A 156 -38.67 -26.26 27.06
C ILE A 156 -38.83 -24.98 27.90
N LEU A 157 -40.02 -24.39 27.88
CA LEU A 157 -40.52 -23.42 28.85
C LEU A 157 -40.93 -24.13 30.15
N GLN A 158 -40.40 -23.72 31.30
CA GLN A 158 -41.13 -23.85 32.56
C GLN A 158 -40.74 -22.73 33.53
N GLU A 159 -41.69 -21.81 33.74
CA GLU A 159 -41.71 -20.93 34.91
C GLU A 159 -42.03 -21.75 36.17
N HIS A 160 -41.25 -21.59 37.24
CA HIS A 160 -41.76 -21.71 38.60
C HIS A 160 -40.92 -20.88 39.57
N MET A 161 -41.61 -20.03 40.33
CA MET A 161 -41.10 -19.09 41.33
C MET A 161 -40.97 -19.77 42.70
N GLY A 162 -39.92 -19.48 43.47
CA GLY A 162 -39.76 -19.93 44.87
C GLY A 162 -38.35 -19.67 45.44
N VAL A 163 -38.06 -18.48 45.97
CA VAL A 163 -37.97 -18.16 47.43
C VAL A 163 -36.79 -18.82 48.18
N MET A 164 -35.79 -17.96 48.48
CA MET A 164 -34.95 -17.84 49.69
C MET A 164 -34.16 -19.05 50.24
N ALA A 165 -32.84 -18.87 50.40
CA ALA A 165 -32.23 -18.70 51.74
C ALA A 165 -30.73 -18.35 51.66
N ASP A 166 -30.39 -17.44 52.57
CA ASP A 166 -29.10 -16.93 52.98
C ASP A 166 -28.24 -18.02 53.65
N ASN A 167 -26.91 -18.02 53.46
CA ASN A 167 -26.01 -18.57 54.48
C ASN A 167 -24.58 -18.02 54.38
N VAL A 168 -24.25 -17.20 55.37
CA VAL A 168 -22.95 -16.63 55.71
C VAL A 168 -22.39 -17.39 56.92
N GLY A 169 -21.06 -17.59 56.99
CA GLY A 169 -20.33 -17.85 58.24
C GLY A 169 -19.58 -19.18 58.28
N ALA A 170 -18.24 -19.14 58.32
CA ALA A 170 -17.40 -19.22 59.55
C ALA A 170 -17.29 -20.68 60.03
N GLY A 171 -16.12 -21.33 60.14
CA GLY A 171 -14.78 -20.93 60.57
C GLY A 171 -14.17 -22.17 61.26
N TYR A 172 -12.86 -22.19 61.50
CA TYR A 172 -12.09 -22.83 62.60
C TYR A 172 -10.67 -23.25 62.14
N LEU A 173 -9.70 -22.71 62.88
CA LEU A 173 -8.22 -22.71 62.78
C LEU A 173 -7.62 -23.82 63.70
N PRO A 174 -6.32 -23.85 64.09
CA PRO A 174 -5.01 -23.82 63.37
C PRO A 174 -3.96 -24.85 63.92
N SER A 175 -2.71 -24.72 63.42
CA SER A 175 -1.38 -25.07 64.03
C SER A 175 -0.86 -26.50 63.78
N THR A 176 0.43 -26.79 63.51
CA THR A 176 1.71 -26.31 64.08
C THR A 176 2.96 -26.53 63.18
N SER A 177 4.03 -25.76 63.47
CA SER A 177 5.49 -26.01 63.34
C SER A 177 6.24 -25.93 61.99
N SER A 178 7.10 -24.90 61.88
CA SER A 178 8.41 -24.85 61.18
C SER A 178 9.55 -25.01 62.22
N PRO A 179 10.89 -24.88 61.94
CA PRO A 179 11.71 -24.80 60.68
C PRO A 179 13.00 -25.70 60.83
N PRO A 180 14.25 -25.41 60.31
CA PRO A 180 14.77 -24.53 59.23
C PRO A 180 15.74 -25.23 58.22
N ALA A 181 16.03 -24.67 57.04
CA ALA A 181 17.29 -24.01 56.60
C ALA A 181 17.39 -24.24 55.06
N SER A 182 17.96 -23.44 54.16
CA SER A 182 19.07 -22.49 54.19
C SER A 182 18.90 -21.43 53.10
N ALA A 183 19.42 -20.23 53.37
CA ALA A 183 19.47 -19.07 52.49
C ALA A 183 20.65 -19.15 51.51
N SER A 184 20.50 -18.55 50.33
CA SER A 184 21.58 -17.89 49.60
C SER A 184 21.04 -16.85 48.63
N THR A 185 21.40 -15.61 48.94
CA THR A 185 21.15 -14.34 48.25
C THR A 185 22.42 -13.94 47.52
N VAL A 186 22.39 -13.69 46.20
CA VAL A 186 23.26 -12.71 45.50
C VAL A 186 22.69 -12.42 44.07
N PRO A 187 23.11 -11.36 43.34
CA PRO A 187 22.29 -10.18 43.05
C PRO A 187 22.06 -9.88 41.53
N LEU A 188 21.30 -8.82 41.24
CA LEU A 188 21.17 -8.19 39.92
C LEU A 188 22.52 -7.70 39.35
N PRO A 189 22.61 -7.64 38.01
CA PRO A 189 23.15 -6.45 37.36
C PRO A 189 22.22 -5.86 36.28
N GLU A 190 22.25 -4.54 36.23
CA GLU A 190 21.62 -3.66 35.24
C GLU A 190 22.54 -3.45 34.03
N VAL A 191 21.93 -3.09 32.89
CA VAL A 191 22.50 -2.59 31.61
C VAL A 191 22.90 -3.63 30.56
N GLY A 192 22.20 -3.60 29.41
CA GLY A 192 22.68 -4.13 28.13
C GLY A 192 21.57 -4.55 27.16
N SER A 193 21.28 -3.70 26.17
CA SER A 193 20.42 -4.00 25.02
C SER A 193 20.79 -5.33 24.33
N PRO A 194 19.85 -6.23 24.01
CA PRO A 194 20.16 -7.38 23.17
C PRO A 194 19.93 -7.04 21.70
N ASN A 195 21.05 -6.80 21.04
CA ASN A 195 21.25 -6.98 19.61
C ASN A 195 21.02 -8.47 19.29
N VAL A 196 19.93 -8.83 18.59
CA VAL A 196 19.73 -10.20 18.09
C VAL A 196 20.33 -10.27 16.69
N ALA A 197 21.62 -10.58 16.65
CA ALA A 197 22.26 -11.20 15.51
C ALA A 197 21.97 -12.72 15.58
N SER A 198 21.17 -13.24 14.66
CA SER A 198 21.15 -14.69 14.39
C SER A 198 22.23 -15.00 13.35
N SER A 199 23.32 -15.58 13.84
CA SER A 199 24.46 -16.03 13.04
C SER A 199 24.09 -17.19 12.12
N GLY A 200 24.29 -16.97 10.82
CA GLY A 200 24.53 -18.00 9.80
C GLY A 200 25.67 -17.50 8.92
N GLY A 201 26.84 -18.13 9.04
CA GLY A 201 28.13 -17.59 8.62
C GLY A 201 28.32 -17.36 7.11
N GLY A 202 29.06 -16.30 6.78
CA GLY A 202 29.55 -15.99 5.44
C GLY A 202 29.81 -14.49 5.28
N LEU A 203 31.06 -14.06 5.48
CA LEU A 203 31.52 -12.69 5.29
C LEU A 203 31.24 -12.17 3.85
N ALA A 204 30.76 -10.92 3.79
CA ALA A 204 30.59 -10.03 2.63
C ALA A 204 29.39 -10.35 1.70
N THR A 205 28.45 -9.43 1.50
CA THR A 205 28.61 -8.38 0.47
C THR A 205 27.49 -7.32 0.58
N ALA A 206 27.19 -6.80 1.77
CA ALA A 206 26.39 -5.58 1.86
C ALA A 206 27.18 -4.43 1.21
N ARG A 207 26.92 -4.13 -0.07
CA ARG A 207 27.60 -3.04 -0.78
C ARG A 207 26.77 -1.77 -0.60
N VAL A 208 27.45 -0.65 -0.38
CA VAL A 208 26.79 0.65 -0.28
C VAL A 208 27.36 1.58 -1.34
N ILE A 209 26.49 2.12 -2.18
CA ILE A 209 26.82 3.17 -3.13
C ILE A 209 26.25 4.49 -2.62
N ARG A 210 27.02 5.56 -2.70
CA ARG A 210 26.54 6.92 -2.44
C ARG A 210 26.52 7.69 -3.75
N ALA A 211 25.40 8.31 -4.06
CA ALA A 211 25.27 9.20 -5.22
C ALA A 211 24.45 10.41 -4.78
N GLU A 212 25.06 11.60 -4.82
CA GLU A 212 24.45 12.84 -4.32
C GLU A 212 23.95 12.69 -2.87
N GLN A 213 22.70 13.08 -2.59
CA GLN A 213 22.02 12.91 -1.30
C GLN A 213 21.54 11.47 -1.02
N LYS A 214 21.74 10.54 -1.96
CA LYS A 214 21.18 9.18 -1.89
C LYS A 214 22.21 8.15 -1.45
N LYS A 215 21.75 7.15 -0.69
CA LYS A 215 22.50 5.95 -0.32
C LYS A 215 21.78 4.72 -0.83
N PHE A 216 22.49 3.88 -1.59
CA PHE A 216 21.97 2.62 -2.11
C PHE A 216 22.62 1.46 -1.36
N PHE A 217 21.82 0.62 -0.72
CA PHE A 217 22.26 -0.58 -0.01
C PHE A 217 21.92 -1.83 -0.83
N PHE A 218 22.89 -2.70 -1.03
CA PHE A 218 22.78 -3.93 -1.81
C PHE A 218 22.95 -5.12 -0.87
N ASP A 219 21.84 -5.73 -0.47
CA ASP A 219 21.81 -6.81 0.51
C ASP A 219 21.45 -8.14 -0.18
N LEU A 220 22.36 -9.11 -0.18
CA LEU A 220 22.02 -10.47 -0.62
C LEU A 220 21.28 -11.19 0.52
N GLY A 221 20.08 -11.68 0.24
CA GLY A 221 19.22 -12.37 1.19
C GLY A 221 18.76 -13.73 0.68
N SER A 222 18.15 -14.51 1.57
CA SER A 222 17.54 -15.80 1.25
C SER A 222 16.22 -15.96 2.00
N ASN A 223 15.26 -16.64 1.37
CA ASN A 223 14.00 -17.06 1.98
C ASN A 223 13.54 -18.40 1.38
N ALA A 224 12.36 -18.90 1.79
CA ALA A 224 11.81 -20.17 1.31
C ALA A 224 11.59 -20.24 -0.22
N ARG A 225 11.58 -19.11 -0.93
CA ARG A 225 11.42 -19.02 -2.39
C ARG A 225 12.76 -18.94 -3.14
N GLY A 226 13.89 -18.88 -2.43
CA GLY A 226 15.23 -18.82 -3.00
C GLY A 226 16.05 -17.60 -2.54
N GLN A 227 17.16 -17.36 -3.22
CA GLN A 227 18.04 -16.22 -2.96
C GLN A 227 17.61 -14.99 -3.76
N TYR A 228 17.84 -13.81 -3.19
CA TYR A 228 17.49 -12.53 -3.80
C TYR A 228 18.50 -11.45 -3.43
N LEU A 229 18.63 -10.43 -4.28
CA LEU A 229 19.31 -9.18 -3.98
C LEU A 229 18.25 -8.11 -3.65
N ARG A 230 18.32 -7.49 -2.48
CA ARG A 230 17.54 -6.30 -2.15
C ARG A 230 18.38 -5.06 -2.39
N ILE A 231 17.88 -4.12 -3.18
CA ILE A 231 18.50 -2.82 -3.42
C ILE A 231 17.63 -1.77 -2.73
N SER A 232 18.11 -1.16 -1.65
CA SER A 232 17.40 -0.08 -0.94
C SER A 232 17.97 1.28 -1.30
N GLU A 233 17.16 2.23 -1.73
CA GLU A 233 17.49 3.65 -1.80
C GLU A 233 17.10 4.34 -0.49
N VAL A 234 17.98 5.16 0.06
CA VAL A 234 17.74 5.97 1.27
C VAL A 234 18.11 7.43 0.97
N THR A 235 17.16 8.33 1.17
CA THR A 235 17.32 9.79 1.01
C THR A 235 16.73 10.49 2.23
N GLY A 236 17.56 11.04 3.12
CA GLY A 236 17.09 11.60 4.38
C GLY A 236 16.38 10.56 5.25
N VAL A 237 15.09 10.78 5.54
CA VAL A 237 14.22 9.83 6.26
C VAL A 237 13.52 8.83 5.33
N ASP A 238 13.50 9.11 4.02
CA ASP A 238 12.78 8.31 3.04
C ASP A 238 13.60 7.07 2.66
N ARG A 239 12.91 5.93 2.55
CA ARG A 239 13.50 4.65 2.15
C ARG A 239 12.59 3.89 1.22
N SER A 240 13.09 3.56 0.04
CA SER A 240 12.44 2.68 -0.93
C SER A 240 13.34 1.50 -1.27
N ALA A 241 12.79 0.38 -1.75
CA ALA A 241 13.60 -0.77 -2.12
C ALA A 241 12.98 -1.62 -3.22
N ILE A 242 13.83 -2.26 -4.02
CA ILE A 242 13.46 -3.31 -4.97
C ILE A 242 14.09 -4.64 -4.55
N ILE A 243 13.45 -5.74 -4.95
CA ILE A 243 13.95 -7.11 -4.72
C ILE A 243 14.11 -7.80 -6.08
N LEU A 244 15.32 -8.27 -6.34
CA LEU A 244 15.68 -8.99 -7.55
C LEU A 244 15.96 -10.45 -7.19
N PRO A 245 15.23 -11.44 -7.74
CA PRO A 245 15.63 -12.83 -7.65
C PRO A 245 17.04 -13.01 -8.22
N VAL A 246 17.90 -13.85 -7.59
CA VAL A 246 19.28 -14.05 -8.05
C VAL A 246 19.34 -14.52 -9.51
N ALA A 247 18.36 -15.31 -9.96
CA ALA A 247 18.26 -15.76 -11.35
C ALA A 247 18.12 -14.62 -12.39
N ALA A 248 17.69 -13.43 -11.98
CA ALA A 248 17.55 -12.27 -12.87
C ALA A 248 18.79 -11.35 -12.87
N LEU A 249 19.80 -11.61 -12.03
CA LEU A 249 20.94 -10.71 -11.86
C LEU A 249 21.80 -10.57 -13.11
N GLU A 250 21.97 -11.66 -13.87
CA GLU A 250 22.77 -11.65 -15.10
C GLU A 250 22.15 -10.74 -16.16
N GLN A 251 20.87 -10.95 -16.48
CA GLN A 251 20.13 -10.10 -17.41
C GLN A 251 20.08 -8.64 -16.95
N PHE A 252 19.92 -8.40 -15.65
CA PHE A 252 19.91 -7.05 -15.08
C PHE A 252 21.27 -6.37 -15.25
N HIS A 253 22.36 -7.08 -15.00
CA HIS A 253 23.73 -6.59 -15.19
C HIS A 253 24.01 -6.25 -16.67
N GLU A 254 23.64 -7.14 -17.60
CA GLU A 254 23.80 -6.90 -19.04
C GLU A 254 23.05 -5.64 -19.50
N THR A 255 21.80 -5.50 -19.06
CA THR A 255 20.96 -4.35 -19.40
C THR A 255 21.57 -3.05 -18.87
N LEU A 256 22.03 -3.02 -17.61
CA LEU A 256 22.75 -1.86 -17.06
C LEU A 256 24.03 -1.57 -17.82
N GLY A 257 24.79 -2.60 -18.21
CA GLY A 257 26.00 -2.46 -19.02
C GLY A 257 25.74 -1.76 -20.34
N GLN A 258 24.64 -2.08 -21.03
CA GLN A 258 24.23 -1.41 -22.27
C GLN A 258 24.00 0.10 -22.07
N PHE A 259 23.34 0.49 -20.97
CA PHE A 259 23.15 1.91 -20.64
C PHE A 259 24.48 2.61 -20.30
N VAL A 260 25.39 1.94 -19.61
CA VAL A 260 26.72 2.49 -19.32
C VAL A 260 27.49 2.76 -20.61
N GLU A 261 27.51 1.83 -21.55
CA GLU A 261 28.16 2.01 -22.85
C GLU A 261 27.47 3.09 -23.70
N MET A 262 26.14 3.20 -23.61
CA MET A 262 25.39 4.28 -24.26
C MET A 262 25.82 5.66 -23.74
N VAL A 263 25.91 5.83 -22.42
CA VAL A 263 26.32 7.11 -21.81
C VAL A 263 27.79 7.44 -22.12
N LYS A 264 28.69 6.45 -22.18
CA LYS A 264 30.08 6.67 -22.59
C LYS A 264 30.20 7.13 -24.04
N SER A 265 29.37 6.61 -24.94
CA SER A 265 29.43 6.93 -26.37
C SER A 265 28.73 8.25 -26.74
N GLN A 266 27.67 8.63 -26.03
CA GLN A 266 26.90 9.86 -26.32
C GLN A 266 27.18 11.03 -25.37
N GLY A 267 27.93 10.81 -24.28
CA GLY A 267 28.11 11.77 -23.19
C GLY A 267 26.90 11.78 -22.23
N PRO A 268 27.05 12.34 -21.02
CA PRO A 268 25.93 12.49 -20.09
C PRO A 268 24.86 13.41 -20.69
N ILE A 269 23.63 12.92 -20.82
CA ILE A 269 22.48 13.71 -21.28
C ILE A 269 22.10 14.68 -20.15
N GLY A 270 22.72 15.85 -20.13
CA GLY A 270 22.31 16.97 -19.30
C GLY A 270 21.12 17.72 -19.92
N PRO A 271 20.36 18.49 -19.13
CA PRO A 271 19.32 19.36 -19.66
C PRO A 271 19.99 20.47 -20.49
N ASN A 272 19.86 20.39 -21.81
CA ASN A 272 20.35 21.41 -22.71
C ASN A 272 19.39 22.61 -22.64
N VAL A 273 19.74 23.61 -21.82
CA VAL A 273 19.09 24.92 -21.83
C VAL A 273 19.46 25.60 -23.14
N VAL A 274 18.51 25.66 -24.06
CA VAL A 274 18.56 26.51 -25.25
C VAL A 274 18.56 27.96 -24.76
N ASN A 275 19.75 28.56 -24.66
CA ASN A 275 19.85 30.02 -24.61
C ASN A 275 20.12 30.52 -26.02
N GLY A 276 19.07 31.11 -26.60
CA GLY A 276 19.20 31.96 -27.77
C GLY A 276 20.01 33.20 -27.41
N GLN A 277 20.84 33.64 -28.36
CA GLN A 277 21.25 35.03 -28.45
C GLN A 277 20.89 35.54 -29.84
N HIS A 278 20.15 36.64 -29.81
CA HIS A 278 19.50 37.34 -30.90
C HIS A 278 20.45 38.40 -31.49
N PHE A 279 20.29 38.64 -32.80
CA PHE A 279 20.57 39.87 -33.58
C PHE A 279 21.98 40.47 -33.64
N ALA A 280 22.50 40.65 -34.85
CA ALA A 280 22.37 41.93 -35.56
C ALA A 280 22.86 41.84 -37.02
N ASP A 281 22.07 42.41 -37.92
CA ASP A 281 22.43 42.78 -39.28
C ASP A 281 23.58 43.79 -39.32
N THR A 282 24.46 43.70 -40.34
CA THR A 282 24.90 44.85 -41.15
C THR A 282 25.75 44.39 -42.35
N GLU A 283 25.12 44.50 -43.52
CA GLU A 283 25.62 45.11 -44.77
C GLU A 283 27.13 45.33 -45.03
N THR A 284 27.52 44.95 -46.27
CA THR A 284 28.18 45.79 -47.30
C THR A 284 29.73 45.87 -47.38
N ILE A 285 30.23 45.33 -48.52
CA ILE A 285 31.28 45.80 -49.47
C ILE A 285 32.63 46.22 -48.85
N ILE A 286 33.80 45.66 -49.21
CA ILE A 286 34.44 45.48 -50.53
C ILE A 286 35.40 44.29 -50.49
#